data_AF-A0A1H1AN65-F1
#
_entry.id   AF-A0A1H1AN65-F1
#
_cell.length_a   1.000
_cell.length_b   1.000
_cell.length_c   1.000
_cell.angle_alpha   90.00
_cell.angle_beta   90.00
_cell.angle_gamma   90.00
#
_symmetry.space_group_name_H-M   'P 1'
#
loop_
_entity.id
_entity.type
_entity.pdbx_description
1 polymer ?
#
loop_
_entity_poly.entity_id
_entity_poly.type
_entity_poly.pdbx_seq_one_letter_code
_entity_poly.pdbx_strand_id
1 'polypeptide(L)'
;MSDSSRRQFSLVGFAVAIVTVSVGAAAGLALVPVAGSFVGLFVGGFLAGMAVEDRPLLEAGVAAALVNLGILAAGAGIGNGIVAAVAALGAIDPAILLVSVALGAAVGAFGAHFGDDLRDGLTEPVEDAGTRVPGPDSYSSPVTEPSASHAVDDADDLEPVADETREREPADSRDDVELDRN
;
A
#
# COMPACT_ATOMS: atom_id res chain seq x y z
N MET A 1 -13.78 -18.53 -21.09
CA MET A 1 -14.54 -17.32 -20.74
C MET A 1 -13.90 -16.79 -19.47
N SER A 2 -13.09 -15.74 -19.61
CA SER A 2 -12.43 -15.09 -18.48
C SER A 2 -13.41 -14.07 -17.91
N ASP A 3 -14.11 -14.46 -16.85
CA ASP A 3 -14.86 -13.53 -16.02
C ASP A 3 -13.86 -12.61 -15.34
N SER A 4 -13.50 -11.55 -16.07
CA SER A 4 -12.83 -10.40 -15.49
C SER A 4 -13.85 -9.74 -14.57
N SER A 5 -13.83 -10.14 -13.29
CA SER A 5 -14.38 -9.35 -12.20
C SER A 5 -13.72 -7.98 -12.27
N ARG A 6 -14.30 -7.07 -13.08
CA ARG A 6 -13.92 -5.67 -13.09
C ARG A 6 -14.19 -5.19 -11.68
N ARG A 7 -13.15 -4.83 -10.94
CA ARG A 7 -13.28 -4.06 -9.70
C ARG A 7 -14.01 -2.77 -10.10
N GLN A 8 -15.32 -2.73 -9.84
CA GLN A 8 -16.15 -1.58 -10.17
C GLN A 8 -15.92 -0.55 -9.07
N PHE A 9 -15.65 0.69 -9.48
CA PHE A 9 -15.46 1.77 -8.52
C PHE A 9 -16.76 2.02 -7.75
N SER A 10 -16.72 1.93 -6.42
CA SER A 10 -17.85 2.14 -5.54
C SER A 10 -17.88 3.58 -5.03
N LEU A 11 -18.93 4.32 -5.38
CA LEU A 11 -19.10 5.71 -4.92
C LEU A 11 -19.31 5.78 -3.40
N VAL A 12 -19.96 4.78 -2.82
CA VAL A 12 -20.13 4.66 -1.37
C VAL A 12 -18.79 4.36 -0.70
N GLY A 13 -18.02 3.39 -1.23
CA GLY A 13 -16.69 3.08 -0.73
C GLY A 13 -15.75 4.28 -0.79
N PHE A 14 -15.81 5.06 -1.86
CA PHE A 14 -15.07 6.31 -2.01
C PHE A 14 -15.48 7.38 -0.99
N ALA A 15 -16.78 7.56 -0.73
CA ALA A 15 -17.24 8.52 0.26
C ALA A 15 -16.76 8.14 1.67
N VAL A 16 -16.85 6.86 2.04
CA VAL A 16 -16.32 6.34 3.31
C VAL A 16 -14.81 6.59 3.37
N ALA A 17 -14.08 6.23 2.33
CA ALA A 17 -12.64 6.43 2.25
C ALA A 17 -12.24 7.91 2.40
N ILE A 18 -12.90 8.84 1.70
CA ILE A 18 -12.62 10.27 1.84
C ILE A 18 -12.80 10.73 3.29
N VAL A 19 -13.87 10.29 3.96
CA VAL A 19 -14.16 10.72 5.33
C VAL A 19 -13.11 10.17 6.29
N THR A 20 -12.87 8.86 6.28
CA THR A 20 -11.94 8.21 7.21
C THR A 20 -10.50 8.68 6.98
N VAL A 21 -10.07 8.81 5.73
CA VAL A 21 -8.73 9.29 5.35
C VAL A 21 -8.54 10.76 5.74
N SER A 22 -9.54 11.62 5.53
CA SER A 22 -9.46 13.03 5.94
C SER A 22 -9.34 13.18 7.46
N VAL A 23 -10.15 12.42 8.22
CA VAL A 23 -10.12 12.43 9.68
C VAL A 23 -8.79 11.88 10.18
N GLY A 24 -8.33 10.75 9.62
CA GLY A 24 -7.06 10.14 9.97
C GLY A 24 -5.88 11.08 9.71
N ALA A 25 -5.83 11.71 8.53
CA ALA A 25 -4.77 12.65 8.20
C ALA A 25 -4.77 13.89 9.09
N ALA A 26 -5.96 14.45 9.41
CA ALA A 26 -6.09 15.57 10.33
C ALA A 26 -5.62 15.20 11.75
N ALA A 27 -6.03 14.02 12.25
CA ALA A 27 -5.59 13.51 13.55
C ALA A 27 -4.08 13.25 13.58
N GLY A 28 -3.53 12.68 12.51
CA GLY A 28 -2.10 12.43 12.35
C GLY A 28 -1.28 13.72 12.37
N LEU A 29 -1.70 14.73 11.60
CA LEU A 29 -1.08 16.07 11.60
C LEU A 29 -1.14 16.74 12.97
N ALA A 30 -2.19 16.51 13.75
CA ALA A 30 -2.31 17.05 15.11
C ALA A 30 -1.31 16.43 16.10
N LEU A 31 -0.83 15.20 15.85
CA LEU A 31 0.14 14.50 16.70
C LEU A 31 1.58 14.76 16.30
N VAL A 32 1.91 14.56 15.02
CA VAL A 32 3.26 14.72 14.49
C VAL A 32 3.20 15.54 13.20
N PRO A 33 3.70 16.79 13.21
CA PRO A 33 3.76 17.61 12.00
C PRO A 33 4.53 16.87 10.89
N VAL A 34 3.99 16.90 9.67
CA VAL A 34 4.53 16.25 8.46
C VAL A 34 4.45 14.72 8.45
N ALA A 35 5.15 14.00 9.34
CA ALA A 35 5.14 12.53 9.29
C ALA A 35 3.79 11.92 9.69
N GLY A 36 3.06 12.61 10.57
CA GLY A 36 1.76 12.16 11.04
C GLY A 36 0.70 12.12 9.95
N SER A 37 0.80 12.92 8.87
CA SER A 37 -0.18 12.87 7.78
C SER A 37 -0.16 11.50 7.09
N PHE A 38 1.02 10.95 6.77
CA PHE A 38 1.14 9.64 6.12
C PHE A 38 0.64 8.51 7.01
N VAL A 39 0.96 8.55 8.32
CA VAL A 39 0.41 7.60 9.30
C VAL A 39 -1.12 7.73 9.34
N GLY A 40 -1.63 8.95 9.35
CA GLY A 40 -3.06 9.24 9.33
C GLY A 40 -3.77 8.76 8.05
N LEU A 41 -3.15 8.95 6.88
CA LEU A 41 -3.63 8.44 5.60
C LEU A 41 -3.70 6.92 5.60
N PHE A 42 -2.65 6.26 6.12
CA PHE A 42 -2.61 4.81 6.27
C PHE A 42 -3.74 4.31 7.18
N VAL A 43 -3.86 4.88 8.39
CA VAL A 43 -4.89 4.49 9.37
C VAL A 43 -6.29 4.76 8.82
N GLY A 44 -6.52 5.90 8.18
CA GLY A 44 -7.80 6.23 7.58
C GLY A 44 -8.16 5.30 6.41
N GLY A 45 -7.17 4.93 5.59
CA GLY A 45 -7.33 3.93 4.53
C GLY A 45 -7.65 2.55 5.09
N PHE A 46 -6.94 2.14 6.15
CA PHE A 46 -7.19 0.90 6.89
C PHE A 46 -8.62 0.81 7.42
N LEU A 47 -9.11 1.87 8.05
CA LEU A 47 -10.50 1.93 8.51
C LEU A 47 -11.50 1.87 7.35
N ALA A 48 -11.18 2.46 6.19
CA ALA A 48 -12.02 2.35 5.01
C ALA A 48 -12.09 0.90 4.49
N GLY A 49 -10.96 0.20 4.43
CA GLY A 49 -10.89 -1.22 4.04
C GLY A 49 -11.68 -2.12 4.97
N MET A 50 -11.63 -1.87 6.28
CA MET A 50 -12.47 -2.60 7.25
C MET A 50 -13.97 -2.32 7.09
N ALA A 51 -14.35 -1.10 6.71
CA ALA A 51 -15.75 -0.67 6.70
C ALA A 51 -16.54 -1.02 5.44
N VAL A 52 -15.87 -1.30 4.31
CA VAL A 52 -16.52 -1.46 2.99
C VAL A 52 -16.32 -2.88 2.49
N GLU A 53 -17.40 -3.66 2.38
CA GLU A 53 -17.39 -5.07 1.97
C GLU A 53 -16.68 -5.34 0.63
N ASP A 54 -16.78 -4.43 -0.33
CA ASP A 54 -16.06 -4.53 -1.61
C ASP A 54 -14.65 -3.94 -1.51
N ARG A 55 -13.65 -4.64 -2.06
CA ARG A 55 -12.21 -4.26 -2.04
C ARG A 55 -11.95 -2.82 -2.48
N PRO A 56 -11.86 -1.82 -1.57
CA PRO A 56 -11.96 -0.40 -1.92
C PRO A 56 -10.57 0.21 -2.21
N LEU A 57 -9.71 -0.53 -2.92
CA LEU A 57 -8.30 -0.19 -3.07
C LEU A 57 -8.11 1.09 -3.91
N LEU A 58 -8.88 1.23 -4.99
CA LEU A 58 -8.81 2.40 -5.86
C LEU A 58 -9.44 3.61 -5.18
N GLU A 59 -10.54 3.41 -4.48
CA GLU A 59 -11.29 4.40 -3.73
C GLU A 59 -10.42 5.01 -2.64
N ALA A 60 -9.78 4.17 -1.83
CA ALA A 60 -8.89 4.61 -0.77
C ALA A 60 -7.62 5.29 -1.30
N GLY A 61 -7.04 4.77 -2.38
CA GLY A 61 -5.88 5.39 -3.02
C GLY A 61 -6.21 6.78 -3.58
N VAL A 62 -7.31 6.91 -4.33
CA VAL A 62 -7.76 8.20 -4.90
C VAL A 62 -8.15 9.17 -3.77
N ALA A 63 -8.85 8.70 -2.74
CA ALA A 63 -9.19 9.51 -1.57
C ALA A 63 -7.92 10.04 -0.89
N ALA A 64 -6.92 9.18 -0.64
CA ALA A 64 -5.67 9.58 -0.02
C ALA A 64 -4.84 10.55 -0.89
N ALA A 65 -4.81 10.36 -2.20
CA ALA A 65 -4.23 11.34 -3.13
C ALA A 65 -4.89 12.71 -3.01
N LEU A 66 -6.22 12.77 -3.02
CA LEU A 66 -6.98 14.02 -2.93
C LEU A 66 -6.80 14.70 -1.57
N VAL A 67 -6.83 13.93 -0.48
CA VAL A 67 -6.59 14.44 0.87
C VAL A 67 -5.17 14.97 0.99
N ASN A 68 -4.17 14.24 0.52
CA ASN A 68 -2.78 14.69 0.52
C ASN A 68 -2.62 15.99 -0.29
N LEU A 69 -3.24 16.07 -1.46
CA LEU A 69 -3.25 17.29 -2.27
C LEU A 69 -3.91 18.47 -1.53
N GLY A 70 -5.01 18.21 -0.81
CA GLY A 70 -5.67 19.19 0.05
C GLY A 70 -4.78 19.67 1.20
N ILE A 71 -3.98 18.79 1.79
CA ILE A 71 -2.99 19.15 2.83
C ILE A 71 -1.90 20.05 2.25
N LEU A 72 -1.35 19.70 1.08
CA LEU A 72 -0.37 20.53 0.37
C LEU A 72 -0.96 21.92 0.05
N ALA A 73 -2.21 21.95 -0.42
CA ALA A 73 -2.93 23.18 -0.73
C ALA A 73 -3.17 24.05 0.50
N ALA A 74 -3.51 23.44 1.64
CA ALA A 74 -3.74 24.13 2.91
C ALA A 74 -2.44 24.71 3.51
N GLY A 75 -1.27 24.16 3.17
CA GLY A 75 0.03 24.71 3.54
C GLY A 75 0.28 26.14 3.03
N ALA A 76 -0.47 26.58 2.01
CA ALA A 76 -0.41 27.95 1.47
C ALA A 76 -0.99 29.04 2.41
N GLY A 77 -1.52 28.64 3.56
CA GLY A 77 -2.05 29.54 4.59
C GLY A 77 -3.58 29.56 4.64
N ILE A 78 -4.10 29.66 5.88
CA ILE A 78 -5.53 29.75 6.16
C ILE A 78 -6.04 31.14 5.74
N GLY A 79 -7.09 31.18 4.91
CA GLY A 79 -7.78 32.43 4.53
C GLY A 79 -7.50 32.95 3.11
N ASN A 80 -6.59 32.31 2.38
CA ASN A 80 -6.18 32.75 1.05
C ASN A 80 -7.13 32.36 -0.11
N GLY A 81 -8.19 31.60 0.18
CA GLY A 81 -9.20 31.17 -0.81
C GLY A 81 -8.69 30.13 -1.81
N ILE A 82 -9.60 29.57 -2.61
CA ILE A 82 -9.30 28.45 -3.52
C ILE A 82 -8.25 28.84 -4.57
N VAL A 83 -8.30 30.07 -5.09
CA VAL A 83 -7.38 30.55 -6.15
C VAL A 83 -5.93 30.53 -5.67
N ALA A 84 -5.67 31.01 -4.46
CA ALA A 84 -4.31 31.02 -3.92
C ALA A 84 -3.81 29.63 -3.55
N ALA A 85 -4.71 28.74 -3.09
CA ALA A 85 -4.38 27.34 -2.86
C ALA A 85 -3.94 26.63 -4.16
N VAL A 86 -4.65 26.88 -5.27
CA VAL A 86 -4.27 26.37 -6.59
C VAL A 86 -2.95 26.98 -7.08
N ALA A 87 -2.76 28.29 -6.87
CA ALA A 87 -1.51 28.96 -7.24
C ALA A 87 -0.31 28.40 -6.46
N ALA A 88 -0.49 28.08 -5.17
CA ALA A 88 0.55 27.46 -4.35
C ALA A 88 0.91 26.05 -4.82
N LEU A 89 -0.07 25.25 -5.25
CA LEU A 89 0.20 23.97 -5.90
C LEU A 89 1.02 24.15 -7.19
N GLY A 90 0.70 25.16 -8.00
CA GLY A 90 1.43 25.48 -9.22
C GLY A 90 2.87 25.95 -8.99
N ALA A 91 3.22 26.35 -7.75
CA ALA A 91 4.58 26.72 -7.37
C ALA A 91 5.45 25.52 -6.95
N ILE A 92 4.83 24.36 -6.73
CA ILE A 92 5.55 23.12 -6.39
C ILE A 92 6.08 22.51 -7.69
N ASP A 93 7.31 22.00 -7.64
CA ASP A 93 7.89 21.26 -8.76
C ASP A 93 6.97 20.08 -9.18
N PRO A 94 6.62 19.95 -10.48
CA PRO A 94 5.69 18.92 -10.94
C PRO A 94 6.11 17.49 -10.59
N ALA A 95 7.41 17.19 -10.57
CA ALA A 95 7.90 15.87 -10.21
C ALA A 95 7.70 15.60 -8.72
N ILE A 96 7.96 16.60 -7.86
CA ILE A 96 7.71 16.48 -6.41
C ILE A 96 6.21 16.30 -6.13
N LEU A 97 5.36 17.08 -6.80
CA LEU A 97 3.91 16.97 -6.65
C LEU A 97 3.43 15.58 -7.06
N LEU A 98 3.89 15.07 -8.20
CA LEU A 98 3.54 13.73 -8.69
C LEU A 98 3.97 12.64 -7.71
N VAL A 99 5.21 12.69 -7.22
CA VAL A 99 5.72 11.73 -6.23
C VAL A 99 4.90 11.80 -4.95
N SER A 100 4.58 12.98 -4.45
CA SER A 100 3.79 13.15 -3.22
C SER A 100 2.37 12.59 -3.37
N VAL A 101 1.71 12.87 -4.49
CA VAL A 101 0.37 12.34 -4.80
C VAL A 101 0.42 10.81 -4.94
N ALA A 102 1.40 10.27 -5.67
CA ALA A 102 1.57 8.83 -5.84
C ALA A 102 1.85 8.13 -4.50
N LEU A 103 2.70 8.72 -3.66
CA LEU A 103 3.00 8.22 -2.34
C LEU A 103 1.76 8.23 -1.43
N GLY A 104 1.02 9.35 -1.41
CA GLY A 104 -0.25 9.44 -0.66
C GLY A 104 -1.26 8.38 -1.11
N ALA A 105 -1.41 8.19 -2.43
CA ALA A 105 -2.27 7.15 -2.98
C ALA A 105 -1.82 5.75 -2.56
N ALA A 106 -0.53 5.45 -2.68
CA ALA A 106 0.03 4.14 -2.32
C ALA A 106 -0.18 3.85 -0.83
N VAL A 107 0.08 4.82 0.05
CA VAL A 107 -0.10 4.69 1.50
C VAL A 107 -1.58 4.43 1.86
N GLY A 108 -2.52 5.17 1.26
CA GLY A 108 -3.95 4.97 1.49
C GLY A 108 -4.45 3.63 0.97
N ALA A 109 -4.04 3.24 -0.25
CA ALA A 109 -4.40 1.95 -0.84
C ALA A 109 -3.82 0.77 -0.05
N PHE A 110 -2.58 0.90 0.43
CA PHE A 110 -1.94 -0.10 1.29
C PHE A 110 -2.70 -0.24 2.60
N GLY A 111 -3.05 0.88 3.26
CA GLY A 111 -3.93 0.87 4.44
C GLY A 111 -5.22 0.09 4.19
N ALA A 112 -5.96 0.44 3.14
CA ALA A 112 -7.20 -0.23 2.79
C ALA A 112 -7.03 -1.73 2.52
N HIS A 113 -5.92 -2.15 1.92
CA HIS A 113 -5.62 -3.56 1.72
C HIS A 113 -5.49 -4.32 3.05
N PHE A 114 -4.77 -3.78 4.04
CA PHE A 114 -4.69 -4.41 5.37
C PHE A 114 -6.04 -4.46 6.08
N GLY A 115 -6.86 -3.43 5.90
CA GLY A 115 -8.20 -3.40 6.49
C GLY A 115 -9.11 -4.48 5.89
N ASP A 116 -9.08 -4.61 4.57
CA ASP A 116 -9.82 -5.62 3.81
C ASP A 116 -9.38 -7.04 4.21
N ASP A 117 -8.07 -7.31 4.22
CA ASP A 117 -7.51 -8.62 4.60
C ASP A 117 -7.84 -8.98 6.05
N LEU A 118 -7.80 -8.02 6.98
CA LEU A 118 -8.16 -8.27 8.38
C LEU A 118 -9.67 -8.53 8.54
N ARG A 119 -10.52 -7.78 7.85
CA ARG A 119 -11.97 -8.01 7.87
C ARG A 119 -12.28 -9.39 7.32
N ASP A 120 -11.70 -9.76 6.19
CA ASP A 120 -11.92 -11.08 5.57
C ASP A 120 -11.48 -12.19 6.53
N GLY A 121 -10.28 -12.08 7.12
CA GLY A 121 -9.81 -13.06 8.11
C GLY A 121 -10.64 -13.14 9.40
N LEU A 122 -11.36 -12.08 9.78
CA LEU A 122 -12.27 -12.06 10.93
C LEU A 122 -13.70 -12.52 10.61
N THR A 123 -14.09 -12.46 9.34
CA THR A 123 -15.46 -12.80 8.88
C THR A 123 -15.53 -14.17 8.20
N GLU A 124 -14.39 -14.76 7.83
CA GLU A 124 -14.34 -16.09 7.28
C GLU A 124 -14.84 -17.12 8.32
N PRO A 125 -15.93 -17.85 8.02
CA PRO A 125 -16.46 -18.83 8.94
C PRO A 125 -15.44 -19.95 9.13
N VAL A 126 -15.07 -20.20 10.38
CA VAL A 126 -14.22 -21.34 10.72
C VAL A 126 -15.00 -22.60 10.36
N GLU A 127 -14.52 -23.36 9.38
CA GLU A 127 -15.05 -24.70 9.11
C GLU A 127 -14.89 -25.52 10.39
N ASP A 128 -16.01 -25.78 11.06
CA ASP A 128 -16.04 -26.63 12.23
C ASP A 128 -15.41 -27.97 11.85
N ALA A 129 -14.19 -28.21 12.33
CA ALA A 129 -13.46 -29.46 12.19
C ALA A 129 -14.23 -30.67 12.78
N GLY A 130 -15.41 -30.45 13.35
CA GLY A 130 -16.31 -31.44 13.92
C GLY A 130 -17.50 -31.89 13.06
N THR A 131 -17.78 -31.29 11.89
CA THR A 131 -18.90 -31.70 11.02
C THR A 131 -18.46 -32.28 9.68
N ARG A 132 -17.38 -33.08 9.65
CA ARG A 132 -17.35 -34.21 8.71
C ARG A 132 -18.26 -35.30 9.27
N VAL A 133 -19.55 -35.19 9.02
CA VAL A 133 -20.42 -36.37 9.04
C VAL A 133 -19.95 -37.23 7.86
N PRO A 134 -19.38 -38.42 8.09
CA PRO A 134 -19.10 -39.35 6.99
C PRO A 134 -20.45 -39.75 6.42
N GLY A 135 -20.81 -39.21 5.24
CA GLY A 135 -21.96 -39.70 4.50
C GLY A 135 -21.76 -41.19 4.23
N PRO A 136 -22.71 -42.07 4.57
CA PRO A 136 -22.56 -43.51 4.43
C PRO A 136 -22.79 -43.96 2.98
N ASP A 137 -22.15 -43.32 1.99
CA ASP A 137 -22.28 -43.71 0.57
C ASP A 137 -20.96 -43.45 -0.17
N SER A 138 -19.95 -44.28 0.10
CA SER A 138 -18.81 -44.45 -0.81
C SER A 138 -18.47 -45.93 -0.88
N TYR A 139 -19.36 -46.65 -1.57
CA TYR A 139 -19.06 -47.98 -2.09
C TYR A 139 -18.14 -47.84 -3.31
N SER A 140 -16.92 -48.34 -3.11
CA SER A 140 -15.97 -48.91 -4.06
C SER A 140 -16.29 -48.88 -5.56
N SER A 141 -15.31 -48.42 -6.34
CA SER A 141 -14.93 -49.10 -7.57
C SER A 141 -13.41 -49.20 -7.65
N PRO A 142 -12.83 -50.42 -7.59
CA PRO A 142 -11.40 -50.64 -7.79
C PRO A 142 -11.16 -51.00 -9.25
N VAL A 143 -10.48 -50.14 -10.02
CA VAL A 143 -9.97 -50.52 -11.36
C VAL A 143 -8.60 -49.88 -11.60
N THR A 144 -7.58 -50.67 -11.27
CA THR A 144 -6.42 -50.99 -12.13
C THR A 144 -5.43 -49.87 -12.50
N GLU A 145 -4.29 -49.84 -11.78
CA GLU A 145 -2.98 -49.52 -12.38
C GLU A 145 -2.55 -50.68 -13.31
N PRO A 146 -1.78 -50.43 -14.40
CA PRO A 146 -0.32 -50.54 -14.26
C PRO A 146 0.54 -49.59 -15.12
N SER A 147 1.64 -49.16 -14.52
CA SER A 147 3.02 -49.03 -15.07
C SER A 147 3.31 -48.14 -16.29
N ALA A 148 4.20 -47.16 -16.09
CA ALA A 148 5.52 -47.04 -16.74
C ALA A 148 6.16 -45.68 -16.36
N SER A 149 7.15 -45.67 -15.45
CA SER A 149 8.56 -45.45 -15.77
C SER A 149 8.87 -44.19 -16.61
N HIS A 150 9.30 -43.11 -15.97
CA HIS A 150 10.50 -42.41 -16.44
C HIS A 150 11.18 -41.69 -15.28
N ALA A 151 12.23 -42.32 -14.78
CA ALA A 151 13.31 -41.66 -14.07
C ALA A 151 14.22 -40.99 -15.11
N VAL A 152 14.51 -39.71 -14.90
CA VAL A 152 15.70 -38.96 -15.34
C VAL A 152 15.85 -37.91 -14.23
N ASP A 153 16.60 -38.18 -13.18
CA ASP A 153 18.06 -38.20 -13.06
C ASP A 153 18.66 -36.79 -13.07
N ASP A 154 19.42 -36.56 -12.00
CA ASP A 154 20.00 -35.33 -11.50
C ASP A 154 21.07 -34.75 -12.43
N ALA A 155 21.16 -33.42 -12.44
CA ALA A 155 22.43 -32.71 -12.63
C ALA A 155 22.27 -31.27 -12.12
N ASP A 156 23.04 -30.94 -11.09
CA ASP A 156 24.03 -29.84 -11.05
C ASP A 156 23.56 -28.44 -11.51
N ASP A 157 23.88 -27.32 -10.87
CA ASP A 157 24.80 -26.99 -9.80
C ASP A 157 24.60 -25.47 -9.54
N LEU A 158 24.68 -25.07 -8.29
CA LEU A 158 25.40 -23.87 -7.79
C LEU A 158 25.07 -22.46 -8.33
N GLU A 159 24.40 -21.71 -7.45
CA GLU A 159 24.66 -20.32 -7.00
C GLU A 159 25.27 -19.28 -7.97
N PRO A 160 24.58 -18.14 -8.21
CA PRO A 160 25.24 -16.92 -8.64
C PRO A 160 25.94 -16.26 -7.44
N VAL A 161 27.25 -16.50 -7.34
CA VAL A 161 28.18 -15.72 -6.51
C VAL A 161 28.15 -14.26 -6.98
N ALA A 162 27.43 -13.41 -6.25
CA ALA A 162 27.58 -11.96 -6.37
C ALA A 162 28.82 -11.56 -5.55
N ASP A 163 29.89 -11.28 -6.30
CA ASP A 163 31.19 -10.87 -5.81
C ASP A 163 31.08 -9.54 -5.03
N GLU A 164 31.12 -9.66 -3.70
CA GLU A 164 31.28 -8.55 -2.77
C GLU A 164 32.78 -8.22 -2.61
N THR A 165 33.10 -6.94 -2.80
CA THR A 165 34.14 -6.20 -2.08
C THR A 165 35.58 -6.28 -2.61
N ARG A 166 36.09 -5.13 -3.09
CA ARG A 166 37.19 -4.39 -2.42
C ARG A 166 37.55 -3.10 -3.18
N GLU A 167 37.32 -1.96 -2.54
CA GLU A 167 38.36 -1.08 -1.96
C GLU A 167 39.25 -0.36 -2.99
N ARG A 168 38.95 0.93 -3.19
CA ARG A 168 40.00 1.93 -3.50
C ARG A 168 39.58 3.35 -3.06
N GLU A 169 39.55 3.57 -1.76
CA GLU A 169 40.20 4.77 -1.19
C GLU A 169 41.72 4.47 -1.07
N PRO A 170 42.65 5.44 -0.89
CA PRO A 170 42.47 6.84 -0.49
C PRO A 170 43.34 7.85 -1.30
N ALA A 171 43.13 9.16 -1.04
CA ALA A 171 44.15 10.24 -0.97
C ALA A 171 43.45 11.59 -1.21
N ASP A 172 43.30 12.43 -0.19
CA ASP A 172 44.31 13.41 0.26
C ASP A 172 44.22 14.75 -0.50
N SER A 173 43.55 15.72 0.12
CA SER A 173 43.90 17.15 0.18
C SER A 173 42.85 17.79 1.11
N ARG A 174 43.13 18.13 2.38
CA ARG A 174 43.93 19.27 2.86
C ARG A 174 43.67 20.56 2.07
N ASP A 175 43.62 21.65 2.85
CA ASP A 175 43.48 23.06 2.48
C ASP A 175 42.02 23.56 2.52
N ASP A 176 41.62 24.59 3.27
CA ASP A 176 42.32 25.45 4.22
C ASP A 176 41.30 26.14 5.14
N VAL A 177 41.72 26.34 6.38
CA VAL A 177 41.06 27.20 7.36
C VAL A 177 41.64 28.60 7.16
N GLU A 178 40.86 29.54 6.61
CA GLU A 178 41.09 30.95 6.87
C GLU A 178 39.97 31.50 7.76
N LEU A 179 40.32 31.53 9.04
CA LEU A 179 39.79 32.47 10.01
C LEU A 179 40.24 33.86 9.59
N ASP A 180 39.33 34.70 9.09
CA ASP A 180 39.59 36.13 9.09
C ASP A 180 38.80 36.81 10.21
N ARG A 181 39.57 37.26 11.20
CA ARG A 181 39.18 38.15 12.29
C ARG A 181 39.56 39.56 11.84
N ASN A 182 38.57 40.43 11.68
CA ASN A 182 38.52 41.77 12.29
C ASN A 182 37.23 42.50 11.90
#